data_AF-A0A2M7X511-F1
#
_entry.id   AF-A0A2M7X511-F1
#
_cell.length_a   1.000
_cell.length_b   1.000
_cell.length_c   1.000
_cell.angle_alpha   90.00
_cell.angle_beta   90.00
_cell.angle_gamma   90.00
#
_symmetry.space_group_name_H-M   'P 1'
#
loop_
_entity.id
_entity.type
_entity.pdbx_description
1 polymer ?
#
loop_
_entity_poly.entity_id
_entity_poly.type
_entity_poly.pdbx_seq_one_letter_code
_entity_poly.pdbx_strand_id
1 'polypeptide(L)'
;MQKITAQRKLENHEWPEKATFGYRNIDLDKNKKWIVLDAFESEVVKKIYEWYSTKSYSMLEIKNKLAKVFNLKCTKSKVEHILNNPFYYGMMRYDGQLYPHEYDRIISKELFDAVQDVKARYNKKEI
;
A
#
# COMPACT_ATOMS: atom_id res chain seq x y z
N MET A 1 31.64 10.04 -1.61
CA MET A 1 30.21 9.93 -1.99
C MET A 1 29.40 10.72 -0.97
N GLN A 2 28.68 11.77 -1.38
CA GLN A 2 27.73 12.44 -0.49
C GLN A 2 26.61 11.43 -0.15
N LYS A 3 26.33 11.21 1.14
CA LYS A 3 25.16 10.43 1.55
C LYS A 3 23.91 11.21 1.12
N ILE A 4 23.14 10.66 0.19
CA ILE A 4 21.80 11.19 -0.10
C ILE A 4 20.97 10.95 1.17
N THR A 5 20.50 12.05 1.78
CA THR A 5 19.64 12.00 2.97
C THR A 5 18.24 11.55 2.59
N ALA A 6 17.49 11.00 3.55
CA ALA A 6 16.09 10.64 3.33
C ALA A 6 15.28 11.84 2.81
N GLN A 7 15.52 13.02 3.38
CA GLN A 7 14.90 14.27 2.97
C GLN A 7 15.08 14.58 1.47
N ARG A 8 16.30 14.45 0.95
CA ARG A 8 16.58 14.70 -0.48
C ARG A 8 15.86 13.71 -1.41
N LYS A 9 15.64 12.47 -0.97
CA LYS A 9 14.82 11.52 -1.72
C LYS A 9 13.35 11.94 -1.73
N LEU A 10 12.82 12.36 -0.58
CA LEU A 10 11.44 12.83 -0.48
C LEU A 10 11.18 14.06 -1.37
N GLU A 11 12.13 15.00 -1.43
CA GLU A 11 12.10 16.17 -2.33
C GLU A 11 12.09 15.77 -3.81
N ASN A 12 12.71 14.64 -4.15
CA ASN A 12 12.72 14.06 -5.50
C ASN A 12 11.54 13.10 -5.75
N HIS A 13 10.54 13.04 -4.85
CA HIS A 13 9.42 12.09 -4.93
C HIS A 13 9.85 10.60 -4.91
N GLU A 14 10.99 10.31 -4.29
CA GLU A 14 11.59 8.97 -4.17
C GLU A 14 11.45 8.43 -2.74
N TRP A 15 11.16 7.13 -2.63
CA TRP A 15 11.04 6.46 -1.34
C TRP A 15 12.42 6.15 -0.73
N PRO A 16 12.69 6.58 0.51
CA PRO A 16 13.99 6.37 1.13
C PRO A 16 14.22 4.97 1.70
N GLU A 17 13.15 4.19 1.94
CA GLU A 17 13.21 2.89 2.61
C GLU A 17 12.99 1.70 1.66
N LYS A 18 12.83 0.50 2.24
CA LYS A 18 12.46 -0.71 1.50
C LYS A 18 11.06 -0.55 0.89
N ALA A 19 10.86 -1.14 -0.29
CA ALA A 19 9.57 -1.14 -0.96
C ALA A 19 8.51 -1.84 -0.09
N THR A 20 7.30 -1.28 -0.09
CA THR A 20 6.15 -1.88 0.58
C THR A 20 5.62 -3.08 -0.21
N PHE A 21 4.84 -3.94 0.46
CA PHE A 21 4.23 -5.12 -0.18
C PHE A 21 3.39 -4.70 -1.39
N GLY A 22 3.50 -5.40 -2.52
CA GLY A 22 2.96 -4.97 -3.80
C GLY A 22 4.01 -4.37 -4.74
N TYR A 23 5.21 -4.10 -4.22
CA TYR A 23 6.30 -3.47 -4.95
C TYR A 23 7.63 -4.16 -4.66
N ARG A 24 8.58 -4.00 -5.58
CA ARG A 24 9.96 -4.48 -5.43
C ARG A 24 10.96 -3.41 -5.83
N ASN A 25 12.13 -3.46 -5.19
CA ASN A 25 13.26 -2.60 -5.56
C ASN A 25 13.96 -3.18 -6.80
N ILE A 26 14.38 -2.31 -7.71
CA ILE A 26 15.25 -2.61 -8.84
C ILE A 26 16.43 -1.65 -8.87
N ASP A 27 17.54 -2.08 -9.48
CA ASP A 27 18.61 -1.18 -9.86
C ASP A 27 18.26 -0.59 -11.24
N LEU A 28 17.99 0.72 -11.28
CA LEU A 28 17.67 1.44 -12.52
C LEU A 28 18.96 1.78 -13.29
N ASP A 29 20.00 2.17 -12.56
CA ASP A 29 21.35 2.37 -13.05
C ASP A 29 22.38 2.05 -11.94
N LYS A 30 23.68 2.24 -12.22
CA LYS A 30 24.77 1.92 -11.27
C LYS A 30 24.66 2.62 -9.91
N ASN A 31 23.94 3.74 -9.81
CA ASN A 31 23.83 4.56 -8.62
C ASN A 31 22.38 4.83 -8.18
N LYS A 32 21.38 4.39 -8.96
CA LYS A 32 19.96 4.66 -8.70
C LYS A 32 19.16 3.38 -8.52
N LYS A 33 18.49 3.30 -7.38
CA LYS A 33 17.46 2.30 -7.11
C LYS A 33 16.09 2.88 -7.42
N TRP A 34 15.21 2.05 -7.93
CA TRP A 34 13.82 2.40 -8.22
C TRP A 34 12.86 1.37 -7.64
N ILE A 35 11.58 1.71 -7.62
CA ILE A 35 10.51 0.84 -7.15
C ILE A 35 9.55 0.60 -8.30
N VAL A 36 9.25 -0.67 -8.55
CA VAL A 36 8.29 -1.10 -9.58
C VAL A 36 7.27 -2.05 -8.94
N LEU A 37 6.14 -2.23 -9.61
CA LEU A 37 5.14 -3.20 -9.18
C LEU A 37 5.73 -4.60 -9.17
N ASP A 38 5.44 -5.35 -8.10
CA ASP A 38 5.58 -6.79 -8.12
C ASP A 38 4.31 -7.38 -8.73
N ALA A 39 4.44 -8.23 -9.76
CA ALA A 39 3.31 -8.69 -10.55
C ALA A 39 2.25 -9.42 -9.70
N PHE A 40 2.69 -10.27 -8.77
CA PHE A 40 1.78 -11.05 -7.93
C PHE A 40 1.29 -10.24 -6.73
N GLU A 41 2.20 -9.61 -5.99
CA GLU A 41 1.82 -8.89 -4.79
C GLU A 41 0.93 -7.67 -5.11
N SER A 42 1.15 -7.01 -6.25
CA SER A 42 0.31 -5.87 -6.65
C SER A 42 -1.12 -6.30 -6.97
N GLU A 43 -1.31 -7.46 -7.61
CA GLU A 43 -2.64 -8.03 -7.83
C GLU A 43 -3.33 -8.37 -6.50
N VAL A 44 -2.58 -8.94 -5.55
CA VAL A 44 -3.09 -9.22 -4.20
C VAL A 44 -3.55 -7.94 -3.51
N VAL A 45 -2.74 -6.88 -3.53
CA VAL A 45 -3.11 -5.57 -2.94
C VAL A 45 -4.39 -5.04 -3.59
N LYS A 46 -4.46 -5.05 -4.92
CA LYS A 46 -5.65 -4.60 -5.66
C LYS A 46 -6.91 -5.37 -5.22
N LYS A 47 -6.83 -6.70 -5.11
CA LYS A 47 -7.95 -7.55 -4.67
C LYS A 47 -8.37 -7.29 -3.23
N ILE A 48 -7.43 -6.98 -2.34
CA ILE A 48 -7.73 -6.59 -0.96
C ILE A 48 -8.61 -5.33 -0.94
N TYR A 49 -8.24 -4.30 -1.72
CA TYR A 49 -9.03 -3.06 -1.83
C TYR A 49 -10.39 -3.31 -2.48
N GLU A 50 -10.44 -4.05 -3.59
CA GLU A 50 -11.68 -4.39 -4.29
C GLU A 50 -12.65 -5.16 -3.39
N TRP A 51 -12.18 -6.18 -2.65
CA TRP A 51 -13.06 -6.94 -1.76
C TRP A 51 -13.54 -6.11 -0.59
N TYR A 52 -12.66 -5.33 0.03
CA TYR A 52 -13.04 -4.53 1.20
C TYR A 52 -14.05 -3.42 0.83
N SER A 53 -13.90 -2.80 -0.35
CA SER A 53 -14.80 -1.73 -0.81
C SER A 53 -16.25 -2.19 -1.02
N THR A 54 -16.47 -3.50 -1.24
CA THR A 54 -17.82 -4.09 -1.35
C THR A 54 -18.61 -4.07 -0.03
N LYS A 55 -17.97 -3.83 1.11
CA LYS A 55 -18.56 -3.96 2.47
C LYS A 55 -19.06 -5.37 2.81
N SER A 56 -18.79 -6.36 1.96
CA SER A 56 -19.26 -7.74 2.13
C SER A 56 -18.23 -8.62 2.84
N TYR A 57 -17.02 -8.10 3.07
CA TYR A 57 -15.93 -8.83 3.69
C TYR A 57 -15.26 -8.00 4.79
N SER A 58 -15.22 -8.56 6.00
CA SER A 58 -14.34 -8.09 7.07
C SER A 58 -12.87 -8.35 6.73
N MET A 59 -11.95 -7.67 7.42
CA MET A 59 -10.51 -7.92 7.27
C MET A 59 -10.12 -9.38 7.61
N LEU A 60 -10.85 -10.02 8.52
CA LEU A 60 -10.61 -11.43 8.87
C LEU A 60 -11.02 -12.36 7.72
N GLU A 61 -12.16 -12.08 7.09
CA GLU A 61 -12.61 -12.84 5.92
C GLU A 61 -11.70 -12.63 4.72
N ILE A 62 -11.21 -11.40 4.50
CA ILE A 62 -10.20 -11.12 3.46
C ILE A 62 -8.94 -11.93 3.72
N LYS A 63 -8.39 -11.92 4.94
CA LYS A 63 -7.25 -12.76 5.31
C LYS A 63 -7.49 -14.24 4.95
N ASN A 64 -8.64 -14.78 5.31
CA ASN A 64 -8.96 -16.18 5.03
C ASN A 64 -9.13 -16.44 3.53
N LYS A 65 -9.68 -15.48 2.79
CA LYS A 65 -9.86 -15.55 1.34
C LYS A 65 -8.51 -15.51 0.62
N LEU A 66 -7.56 -14.69 1.07
CA LEU A 66 -6.18 -14.66 0.56
C LEU A 66 -5.50 -16.03 0.68
N ALA A 67 -5.65 -16.70 1.83
CA ALA A 67 -5.11 -18.04 2.02
C ALA A 67 -5.74 -19.07 1.07
N LYS A 68 -7.02 -18.92 0.72
CA LYS A 68 -7.72 -19.85 -0.19
C LYS A 68 -7.43 -19.58 -1.67
N VAL A 69 -7.43 -18.31 -2.09
CA VAL A 69 -7.34 -17.92 -3.51
C VAL A 69 -5.89 -17.81 -3.98
N PHE A 70 -5.01 -17.29 -3.12
CA PHE A 70 -3.62 -16.99 -3.46
C PHE A 70 -2.60 -17.86 -2.72
N ASN A 71 -3.06 -18.83 -1.92
CA ASN A 71 -2.21 -19.58 -0.98
C ASN A 71 -1.36 -18.68 -0.07
N LEU A 72 -1.84 -17.45 0.19
CA LEU A 72 -1.08 -16.43 0.91
C LEU A 72 -1.56 -16.31 2.35
N LYS A 73 -0.76 -16.81 3.28
CA LYS A 73 -1.01 -16.67 4.72
C LYS A 73 -0.52 -15.31 5.20
N CYS A 74 -1.42 -14.50 5.76
CA CYS A 74 -1.09 -13.23 6.38
C CYS A 74 -1.87 -13.02 7.69
N THR A 75 -1.56 -11.95 8.41
CA THR A 75 -2.30 -11.56 9.62
C THR A 75 -3.42 -10.57 9.27
N LYS A 76 -4.44 -10.45 10.13
CA LYS A 76 -5.46 -9.39 10.00
C LYS A 76 -4.79 -8.01 9.98
N SER A 77 -3.79 -7.80 10.84
CA SER A 77 -3.02 -6.55 10.90
C SER A 77 -2.31 -6.23 9.59
N LYS A 78 -1.79 -7.23 8.85
CA LYS A 78 -1.22 -7.01 7.52
C LYS A 78 -2.26 -6.47 6.53
N VAL A 79 -3.47 -7.05 6.52
CA VAL A 79 -4.58 -6.56 5.69
C VAL A 79 -4.95 -5.12 6.08
N GLU A 80 -5.06 -4.84 7.37
CA GLU A 80 -5.35 -3.49 7.87
C GLU A 80 -4.28 -2.48 7.48
N HIS A 81 -3.00 -2.83 7.58
CA HIS A 81 -1.88 -2.00 7.16
C HIS A 81 -1.95 -1.71 5.66
N ILE A 82 -2.25 -2.73 4.84
CA ILE A 82 -2.42 -2.55 3.38
C ILE A 82 -3.54 -1.56 3.08
N LEU A 83 -4.72 -1.74 3.72
CA LEU A 83 -5.88 -0.87 3.54
C LEU A 83 -5.69 0.56 4.09
N ASN A 84 -4.62 0.83 4.85
CA ASN A 84 -4.29 2.14 5.40
C ASN A 84 -3.12 2.83 4.68
N ASN A 85 -2.38 2.10 3.84
CA ASN A 85 -1.13 2.58 3.29
C ASN A 85 -1.40 3.47 2.05
N PRO A 86 -1.09 4.78 2.12
CA PRO A 86 -1.36 5.70 1.02
C PRO A 86 -0.45 5.48 -0.20
N PHE A 87 0.61 4.67 -0.06
CA PHE A 87 1.57 4.39 -1.13
C PHE A 87 0.89 3.72 -2.34
N TYR A 88 -0.25 3.08 -2.14
CA TYR A 88 -0.96 2.41 -3.22
C TYR A 88 -1.65 3.36 -4.21
N TYR A 89 -1.91 4.61 -3.82
CA TYR A 89 -2.53 5.63 -4.67
C TYR A 89 -1.60 6.79 -5.06
N GLY A 90 -0.31 6.75 -4.69
CA GLY A 90 0.67 7.77 -5.10
C GLY A 90 1.25 8.62 -3.97
N MET A 91 0.96 8.32 -2.71
CA MET A 91 1.42 9.13 -1.57
C MET A 91 2.20 8.29 -0.57
N MET A 92 3.40 8.72 -0.17
CA MET A 92 4.22 8.05 0.84
C MET A 92 4.13 8.76 2.19
N ARG A 93 4.08 7.99 3.28
CA ARG A 93 4.10 8.52 4.65
C ARG A 93 5.49 8.39 5.23
N TYR A 94 6.11 9.51 5.58
CA TYR A 94 7.43 9.55 6.20
C TYR A 94 7.44 10.54 7.36
N ASP A 95 7.89 10.09 8.53
CA ASP A 95 7.94 10.90 9.77
C ASP A 95 6.63 11.63 10.08
N GLY A 96 5.50 10.91 9.96
CA GLY A 96 4.15 11.44 10.20
C GLY A 96 3.59 12.34 9.09
N GLN A 97 4.39 12.75 8.11
CA GLN A 97 3.98 13.61 7.00
C GLN A 97 3.72 12.81 5.72
N LEU A 98 2.91 13.37 4.81
CA LEU A 98 2.58 12.78 3.51
C LEU A 98 3.33 13.52 2.40
N TYR A 99 3.95 12.76 1.51
CA TYR A 99 4.67 13.25 0.34
C TYR A 99 4.16 12.52 -0.90
N PRO A 100 4.08 13.16 -2.08
CA PRO A 100 3.78 12.46 -3.33
C PRO A 100 4.98 11.61 -3.78
N HIS A 101 4.72 10.49 -4.45
CA HIS A 101 5.76 9.70 -5.12
C HIS A 101 5.45 9.48 -6.61
N GLU A 102 6.47 9.15 -7.40
CA GLU A 102 6.36 8.97 -8.86
C GLU A 102 6.30 7.52 -9.32
N TYR A 103 6.24 6.55 -8.39
CA TYR A 103 6.02 5.14 -8.74
C TYR A 103 4.60 4.86 -9.26
N ASP A 104 4.48 3.79 -10.05
CA ASP A 104 3.19 3.27 -10.52
C ASP A 104 2.24 3.00 -9.35
N ARG A 105 0.95 3.28 -9.56
CA ARG A 105 -0.07 3.15 -8.52
C ARG A 105 -0.82 1.83 -8.70
N ILE A 106 -1.08 1.14 -7.59
CA ILE A 106 -1.87 -0.10 -7.61
C ILE A 106 -3.38 0.19 -7.62
N ILE A 107 -3.79 1.29 -6.98
CA ILE A 107 -5.19 1.71 -6.88
C ILE A 107 -5.33 3.20 -7.17
N SER A 108 -6.56 3.63 -7.44
CA SER A 108 -6.89 5.05 -7.52
C SER A 108 -7.12 5.65 -6.13
N LYS A 109 -7.03 6.98 -6.04
CA LYS A 109 -7.32 7.70 -4.79
C LYS A 109 -8.78 7.51 -4.38
N GLU A 110 -9.69 7.45 -5.34
CA GLU A 110 -11.12 7.26 -5.12
C GLU A 110 -11.41 5.90 -4.47
N LEU A 111 -10.73 4.83 -4.90
CA LEU A 111 -10.87 3.52 -4.26
C LEU A 111 -10.29 3.50 -2.84
N PHE A 112 -9.18 4.20 -2.61
CA PHE A 112 -8.61 4.35 -1.27
C PHE A 112 -9.58 5.09 -0.34
N ASP A 113 -10.12 6.22 -0.79
CA ASP A 113 -11.04 7.05 -0.03
C ASP A 113 -12.34 6.29 0.29
N ALA A 114 -12.90 5.57 -0.69
CA ALA A 114 -14.07 4.72 -0.48
C ALA A 114 -13.82 3.66 0.59
N VAL A 115 -12.64 3.04 0.62
CA VAL A 115 -12.25 2.10 1.67
C VAL A 115 -12.15 2.80 3.04
N GLN A 116 -11.57 4.00 3.12
CA GLN A 116 -11.49 4.74 4.39
C GLN A 116 -12.89 5.07 4.93
N ASP A 117 -13.83 5.44 4.06
CA ASP A 117 -15.22 5.69 4.43
C ASP A 117 -15.91 4.45 5.01
N VAL A 118 -15.67 3.28 4.41
CA VAL A 118 -16.16 2.01 4.96
C VAL A 118 -15.63 1.81 6.39
N LYS A 119 -14.32 1.99 6.60
CA LYS A 119 -13.68 1.82 7.91
C LYS A 119 -14.24 2.79 8.94
N ALA A 120 -14.39 4.06 8.58
CA ALA A 120 -14.92 5.09 9.47
C ALA A 120 -16.35 4.77 9.93
N ARG A 121 -17.19 4.21 9.05
CA ARG A 121 -18.56 3.79 9.39
C ARG A 121 -18.59 2.59 10.35
N TYR A 122 -17.68 1.64 10.21
CA TYR A 122 -17.56 0.52 11.17
C TYR A 122 -17.21 1.00 12.57
N ASN A 123 -16.35 2.02 12.69
CA ASN A 123 -15.96 2.58 13.99
C ASN A 123 -17.03 3.49 14.61
N LYS A 124 -17.98 3.98 13.80
CA LYS A 124 -19.10 4.85 14.23
C LYS A 124 -20.39 4.09 14.59
N LYS A 125 -20.40 2.75 14.60
CA LYS A 125 -21.53 2.03 15.20
C LYS A 125 -21.51 2.31 16.70
N GLU A 126 -22.30 3.31 17.08
CA GLU A 126 -22.55 3.71 18.46
C GLU A 126 -23.08 2.52 19.26
N ILE A 127 -22.65 2.48 20.52
CA ILE A 127 -23.18 1.64 21.59
C ILE A 127 -24.65 2.00 21.81
#